data_AF-A0A4Q1AY42-F1
#
_entry.id   AF-A0A4Q1AY42-F1
#
_cell.length_a   1.000
_cell.length_b   1.000
_cell.length_c   1.000
_cell.angle_alpha   90.00
_cell.angle_beta   90.00
_cell.angle_gamma   90.00
#
_symmetry.space_group_name_H-M   'P 1'
#
loop_
_entity.id
_entity.type
_entity.pdbx_description
1 polymer ?
#
loop_
_entity_poly.entity_id
_entity_poly.type
_entity_poly.pdbx_seq_one_letter_code
_entity_poly.pdbx_strand_id
1 'polypeptide(L)' 'AGTDRRKKNDSLGASGLYLQVGAFANPDAAELLKSKLTQTSSVPVFISSVVRDQQILHRVRMGPISNQGEAEQL' A
#
# COMPACT_ATOMS: atom_id res chain seq x y z
N ALA A 1 10.09 35.67 13.51
CA ALA A 1 10.96 34.50 13.73
C ALA A 1 10.21 33.48 14.57
N GLY A 2 10.10 32.23 14.14
CA GLY A 2 9.43 31.19 14.91
C GLY A 2 9.04 29.96 14.10
N THR A 3 9.90 28.95 14.15
CA THR A 3 9.66 27.51 13.87
C THR A 3 9.40 27.07 12.43
N ASP A 4 10.49 26.99 11.67
CA ASP A 4 10.79 25.90 10.73
C ASP A 4 10.89 24.58 11.52
N ARG A 5 9.91 23.68 11.36
CA ARG A 5 10.02 22.25 11.72
C ARG A 5 8.89 21.41 11.13
N ARG A 6 8.62 21.50 9.83
CA ARG A 6 8.01 20.37 9.12
C ARG A 6 9.14 19.50 8.59
N LYS A 7 9.55 18.58 9.46
CA LYS A 7 10.36 17.40 9.23
C LYS A 7 10.33 17.02 7.75
N LYS A 8 11.45 17.30 7.08
CA LYS A 8 11.78 16.85 5.74
C LYS A 8 11.39 15.37 5.66
N ASN A 9 10.38 15.06 4.85
CA ASN A 9 10.17 13.72 4.34
C ASN A 9 11.23 13.46 3.26
N ASP A 10 12.50 13.58 3.66
CA ASP A 10 13.66 13.18 2.90
C ASP A 10 13.76 11.67 3.05
N SER A 11 12.98 11.00 2.22
CA SER A 11 13.46 9.81 1.58
C SER A 11 13.59 10.24 0.14
N LEU A 12 14.78 10.70 -0.25
CA LEU A 12 15.20 10.88 -1.64
C LEU A 12 15.92 9.60 -2.06
N GLY A 13 15.26 8.82 -2.90
CA GLY A 13 15.85 7.67 -3.58
C GLY A 13 14.76 6.72 -4.03
N ALA A 14 14.14 6.99 -5.19
CA ALA A 14 13.09 6.12 -5.74
C ALA A 14 12.00 5.73 -4.72
N SER A 15 11.49 6.74 -4.01
CA SER A 15 10.64 6.62 -2.83
C SER A 15 9.26 6.14 -3.24
N GLY A 16 9.14 4.83 -3.46
CA GLY A 16 7.88 4.18 -3.75
C GLY A 16 6.94 4.43 -2.60
N LEU A 17 5.96 5.31 -2.79
CA LEU A 17 4.82 5.39 -1.89
C LEU A 17 4.11 4.05 -2.03
N TYR A 18 4.04 3.29 -0.95
CA TYR A 18 3.29 2.04 -0.94
C TYR A 18 1.98 2.28 -0.20
N LEU A 19 0.86 2.13 -0.90
CA LEU A 19 -0.44 2.17 -0.24
C LEU A 19 -0.87 0.77 0.13
N GLN A 20 -1.28 0.62 1.38
CA GLN A 20 -2.06 -0.52 1.80
C GLN A 20 -3.53 -0.29 1.45
N VAL A 21 -4.00 -0.99 0.43
CA VAL A 21 -5.41 -1.01 0.02
C VAL A 21 -6.27 -1.88 0.94
N GLY A 22 -5.69 -2.90 1.59
CA GLY A 22 -6.48 -3.75 2.49
C GLY A 22 -5.69 -4.78 3.28
N ALA A 23 -6.38 -5.46 4.21
CA ALA A 23 -5.86 -6.60 4.96
C ALA A 23 -6.98 -7.62 5.13
N PHE A 24 -6.78 -8.83 4.61
CA PHE A 24 -7.77 -9.90 4.66
C PHE A 24 -7.20 -11.09 5.42
N ALA A 25 -8.02 -11.74 6.26
CA ALA A 25 -7.65 -13.01 6.86
C ALA A 25 -7.70 -14.19 5.86
N ASN A 26 -8.38 -13.99 4.72
CA ASN A 26 -8.53 -15.00 3.67
C ASN A 26 -7.58 -14.70 2.48
N PRO A 27 -6.74 -15.66 2.05
CA PRO A 27 -5.87 -15.50 0.87
C PRO A 27 -6.65 -15.25 -0.43
N ASP A 28 -7.76 -15.96 -0.67
CA ASP A 28 -8.56 -15.82 -1.90
C ASP A 28 -9.09 -14.38 -2.07
N ALA A 29 -9.54 -13.77 -0.97
CA ALA A 29 -10.03 -12.40 -0.95
C ALA A 29 -8.91 -11.40 -1.28
N ALA A 30 -7.70 -11.64 -0.76
CA ALA A 30 -6.53 -10.82 -1.05
C ALA A 30 -6.09 -10.95 -2.52
N GLU A 31 -6.11 -12.16 -3.08
CA GLU A 31 -5.80 -12.40 -4.50
C GLU A 31 -6.82 -11.76 -5.43
N LEU A 32 -8.11 -11.84 -5.11
CA LEU A 32 -9.17 -11.21 -5.90
C LEU A 32 -9.05 -9.68 -5.89
N LEU A 33 -8.77 -9.07 -4.73
CA LEU A 33 -8.54 -7.63 -4.63
C LEU A 33 -7.28 -7.24 -5.41
N LYS A 34 -6.17 -7.98 -5.27
CA LYS A 34 -4.94 -7.78 -6.05
C LYS A 34 -5.24 -7.83 -7.54
N SER A 35 -5.95 -8.85 -8.01
CA SER A 35 -6.24 -9.04 -9.44
C SER A 35 -7.08 -7.89 -10.00
N LYS A 36 -8.15 -7.51 -9.31
CA LYS A 36 -8.98 -6.35 -9.69
C LYS A 36 -8.17 -5.06 -9.72
N LEU A 37 -7.39 -4.79 -8.67
CA LEU A 37 -6.57 -3.60 -8.60
C LEU A 37 -5.47 -3.59 -9.65
N THR A 38 -4.87 -4.73 -9.98
CA THR A 38 -3.87 -4.84 -11.06
C THR A 38 -4.51 -4.63 -12.44
N GLN A 39 -5.78 -4.99 -12.61
CA GLN A 39 -6.51 -4.76 -13.86
C GLN A 39 -6.95 -3.31 -14.03
N THR A 40 -7.35 -2.65 -12.94
CA THR A 40 -7.84 -1.26 -12.96
C THR A 40 -6.72 -0.25 -12.81
N SER A 41 -5.63 -0.61 -12.13
CA SER A 41 -4.52 0.28 -11.80
C SER A 41 -3.23 -0.20 -12.45
N SER A 42 -2.46 0.73 -13.03
CA SER A 42 -1.19 0.43 -13.70
C SER A 42 0.00 0.28 -12.74
N VAL A 43 -0.24 0.31 -11.43
CA VAL A 43 0.80 0.16 -10.40
C VAL A 43 0.89 -1.28 -9.88
N PRO A 44 2.10 -1.76 -9.53
CA PRO A 44 2.28 -3.13 -9.08
C PRO A 44 1.59 -3.38 -7.73
N VAL A 45 0.85 -4.49 -7.64
CA VAL A 45 0.16 -4.92 -6.41
C VAL A 45 0.79 -6.19 -5.86
N PHE A 46 1.12 -6.18 -4.57
CA PHE A 46 1.74 -7.25 -3.82
C PHE A 46 0.87 -7.65 -2.63
N ILE A 47 0.89 -8.93 -2.29
CA ILE A 47 0.25 -9.44 -1.07
C ILE A 47 1.36 -9.79 -0.09
N SER A 48 1.30 -9.19 1.08
CA SER A 48 2.18 -9.50 2.21
C SER A 48 1.39 -10.25 3.27
N SER A 49 1.63 -11.55 3.38
CA SER A 49 1.08 -12.37 4.46
C SER A 49 1.87 -12.12 5.73
N VAL A 50 1.22 -11.62 6.78
CA VAL A 50 1.82 -11.36 8.09
C VAL A 50 1.00 -12.05 9.16
N VAL A 51 1.68 -12.65 10.15
CA VAL A 51 1.00 -13.16 11.35
C VAL A 51 0.77 -11.98 12.30
N ARG A 52 -0.48 -11.74 12.68
CA ARG A 52 -0.93 -10.73 13.64
C ARG A 52 -1.90 -11.39 14.60
N ASP A 53 -1.62 -11.30 15.90
CA ASP A 53 -2.49 -11.83 16.96
C ASP A 53 -2.90 -13.30 16.74
N GLN A 54 -1.91 -14.15 16.39
CA GLN A 54 -2.10 -15.58 16.07
C GLN A 54 -2.96 -15.86 14.83
N GLN A 55 -3.27 -14.85 14.00
CA GLN A 55 -3.96 -14.99 12.73
C GLN A 55 -3.08 -14.57 11.56
N ILE A 56 -3.23 -15.24 10.42
CA ILE A 56 -2.55 -14.85 9.18
C ILE A 56 -3.39 -13.78 8.49
N LEU A 57 -2.79 -12.61 8.26
CA LEU A 57 -3.39 -11.53 7.51
C LEU A 57 -2.64 -11.32 6.20
N HIS A 58 -3.36 -11.48 5.11
CA HIS A 58 -2.95 -11.17 3.75
C HIS A 58 -3.19 -9.68 3.49
N ARG A 59 -2.14 -8.87 3.67
CA ARG A 59 -2.18 -7.42 3.43
C ARG A 59 -1.89 -7.14 1.97
N VAL A 60 -2.87 -6.59 1.27
CA VAL A 60 -2.70 -6.14 -0.11
C VAL A 60 -2.07 -4.75 -0.06
N ARG A 61 -0.91 -4.62 -0.72
CA ARG A 61 -0.13 -3.39 -0.80
C ARG A 61 0.18 -3.11 -2.26
N MET A 62 0.19 -1.85 -2.64
CA MET A 62 0.39 -1.39 -4.00
C MET A 62 1.52 -0.37 -4.01
N GLY A 63 2.44 -0.47 -4.96
CA GLY A 63 3.47 0.56 -5.16
C GLY A 63 4.59 0.13 -6.11
N PRO A 64 5.44 1.08 -6.54
CA PRO A 64 5.49 2.50 -6.16
C PRO A 64 4.33 3.31 -6.76
N ILE A 65 3.60 4.06 -5.94
CA ILE A 65 2.51 4.93 -6.38
C ILE A 65 3.03 6.36 -6.48
N SER A 66 2.83 7.00 -7.62
CA SER A 66 3.29 8.39 -7.84
C SER A 66 2.36 9.42 -7.20
N ASN A 67 1.13 9.04 -6.83
CA ASN A 67 0.13 9.96 -6.31
C ASN A 67 -0.69 9.33 -5.17
N GLN A 68 -0.75 10.03 -4.04
CA GLN A 68 -1.51 9.61 -2.85
C GLN A 68 -3.03 9.60 -3.11
N GLY A 69 -3.54 10.44 -4.02
CA GLY A 69 -4.97 10.56 -4.31
C GLY A 69 -5.57 9.40 -5.11
N GLU A 70 -4.80 8.68 -5.93
CA GLU A 70 -5.26 7.42 -6.55
C GLU A 70 -5.40 6.31 -5.51
N ALA A 71 -4.56 6.40 -4.48
CA ALA A 71 -4.45 5.37 -3.48
C ALA A 71 -5.64 5.40 -2.50
N GLU A 72 -6.29 6.56 -2.33
CA GLU A 72 -7.52 6.71 -1.53
C GLU A 72 -8.82 6.46 -2.33
N GLN A 73 -8.74 6.41 -3.66
CA GLN A 73 -9.89 6.26 -4.56
C GLN A 73 -10.09 4.82 -5.10
N LEU A 74 -9.19 3.89 -4.76
CA LEU A 74 -9.29 2.46 -5.05
C LEU A 74 -9.83 1.69 -3.85
#